data_AF-A0A150RG34-F1
#
_entry.id   AF-A0A150RG34-F1
#
_cell.length_a   1.000
_cell.length_b   1.000
_cell.length_c   1.000
_cell.angle_alpha   90.00
_cell.angle_beta   90.00
_cell.angle_gamma   90.00
#
_symmetry.space_group_name_H-M   'P 1'
#
loop_
_entity.id
_entity.type
_entity.pdbx_description
1 polymer ?
#
loop_
_entity_poly.entity_id
_entity_poly.type
_entity_poly.pdbx_seq_one_letter_code
_entity_poly.pdbx_strand_id
1 'polypeptide(L)'
;MAIDPSTVEYGTIITEDDSVALGDAAVRTTDESVRTTDEAVFTPVLALDLAAEILAGTLGALIDADYVQGKTQFRDVLCGRIDISQLEAEELVDDMERSGRIRFVGAEEGRGWHVEVGVGAR
;
A
#
# COMPACT_ATOMS: atom_id res chain seq x y z
N MET A 1 27.56 47.46 -38.01
CA MET A 1 28.01 48.40 -36.96
C MET A 1 26.77 48.71 -36.13
N ALA A 2 26.59 47.97 -35.02
CA ALA A 2 26.62 48.49 -33.63
C ALA A 2 25.33 49.27 -33.31
N ILE A 3 24.53 49.00 -32.26
CA ILE A 3 24.80 48.52 -30.89
C ILE A 3 23.45 48.17 -30.21
N ASP A 4 23.37 46.97 -29.64
CA ASP A 4 22.88 46.49 -28.32
C ASP A 4 21.89 47.27 -27.39
N PRO A 5 21.29 46.56 -26.40
CA PRO A 5 19.92 46.69 -25.89
C PRO A 5 19.80 47.42 -24.55
N SER A 6 18.61 47.96 -24.26
CA SER A 6 17.98 48.06 -22.92
C SER A 6 16.92 49.16 -22.91
N THR A 7 15.70 48.82 -22.49
CA THR A 7 15.09 49.40 -21.29
C THR A 7 13.72 48.76 -21.12
N VAL A 8 13.65 47.93 -20.09
CA VAL A 8 12.42 47.30 -19.64
C VAL A 8 11.62 48.35 -18.87
N GLU A 9 10.42 48.69 -19.34
CA GLU A 9 9.45 49.44 -18.55
C GLU A 9 8.45 48.41 -17.96
N TYR A 10 8.79 47.90 -16.78
CA TYR A 10 7.84 47.12 -15.98
C TYR A 10 6.73 48.07 -15.51
N GLY A 11 5.52 47.80 -15.98
CA GLY A 11 4.32 48.49 -15.52
C GLY A 11 4.21 48.45 -14.00
N THR A 12 3.88 49.62 -13.45
CA THR A 12 3.57 49.86 -12.04
C THR A 12 2.62 48.82 -11.49
N ILE A 13 3.09 47.98 -10.55
CA ILE A 13 2.22 47.15 -9.72
C ILE A 13 1.78 48.02 -8.54
N ILE A 14 0.50 48.37 -8.52
CA ILE A 14 -0.14 49.03 -7.39
C ILE A 14 -0.53 47.92 -6.41
N THR A 15 0.19 47.80 -5.29
CA THR A 15 -0.15 46.87 -4.22
C THR A 15 -1.21 47.52 -3.34
N GLU A 16 -2.49 47.36 -3.72
CA GLU A 16 -3.59 47.62 -2.80
C GLU A 16 -3.74 46.42 -1.86
N ASP A 17 -3.53 46.70 -0.58
CA ASP A 17 -3.63 45.81 0.57
C ASP A 17 -5.10 45.38 0.73
N ASP A 18 -5.47 44.21 0.19
CA ASP A 18 -6.75 43.59 0.50
C ASP A 18 -6.50 42.34 1.36
N SER A 19 -6.96 42.46 2.60
CA SER A 19 -6.62 41.60 3.72
C SER A 19 -7.07 40.16 3.49
N VAL A 20 -6.13 39.23 3.38
CA VAL A 20 -6.44 37.79 3.38
C VAL A 20 -6.85 37.34 4.79
N ALA A 21 -8.14 37.34 5.04
CA ALA A 21 -8.71 36.70 6.23
C ALA A 21 -8.45 35.18 6.15
N LEU A 22 -7.60 34.68 7.07
CA LEU A 22 -7.48 33.25 7.35
C LEU A 22 -8.81 32.75 7.96
N GLY A 23 -9.74 32.38 7.09
CA GLY A 23 -10.92 31.62 7.45
C GLY A 23 -10.53 30.15 7.58
N ASP A 24 -10.40 29.70 8.82
CA ASP A 24 -10.26 28.30 9.22
C ASP A 24 -11.48 27.51 8.73
N ALA A 25 -11.40 27.01 7.50
CA ALA A 25 -12.37 26.07 6.96
C ALA A 25 -11.76 24.69 7.10
N ALA A 26 -12.10 24.03 8.20
CA ALA A 26 -11.83 22.63 8.47
C ALA A 26 -11.98 21.80 7.19
N VAL A 27 -10.85 21.33 6.66
CA VAL A 27 -10.80 20.35 5.58
C VAL A 27 -11.31 19.05 6.17
N ARG A 28 -12.63 18.85 6.08
CA ARG A 28 -13.24 17.52 6.16
C ARG A 28 -12.73 16.76 4.95
N THR A 29 -11.71 15.95 5.15
CA THR A 29 -11.35 14.84 4.27
C THR A 29 -12.51 13.86 4.25
N THR A 30 -13.49 14.16 3.40
CA THR A 30 -14.52 13.20 3.03
C THR A 30 -13.85 12.31 2.01
N ASP A 31 -13.41 11.14 2.49
CA ASP A 31 -13.10 9.91 1.75
C ASP A 31 -13.23 10.08 0.22
N GLU A 32 -12.19 10.65 -0.38
CA GLU A 32 -12.06 10.63 -1.83
C GLU A 32 -11.38 9.29 -2.15
N SER A 33 -12.15 8.37 -2.70
CA SER A 33 -11.63 7.09 -3.17
C SER A 33 -10.58 7.35 -4.25
N VAL A 34 -9.31 7.33 -3.84
CA VAL A 34 -8.17 7.41 -4.74
C VAL A 34 -8.08 6.08 -5.49
N ARG A 35 -8.70 6.03 -6.68
CA ARG A 35 -8.33 5.08 -7.72
C ARG A 35 -7.16 5.67 -8.49
N THR A 36 -5.95 5.50 -7.99
CA THR A 36 -4.74 5.74 -8.79
C THR A 36 -4.21 4.41 -9.29
N THR A 37 -4.21 4.28 -10.62
CA THR A 37 -3.50 3.27 -11.39
C THR A 37 -2.06 3.15 -10.90
N ASP A 38 -1.66 1.90 -10.72
CA ASP A 38 -0.58 1.37 -9.88
C ASP A 38 0.83 1.90 -10.24
N GLU A 39 1.24 2.99 -9.61
CA GLU A 39 2.64 3.21 -9.23
C GLU A 39 2.65 3.31 -7.70
N ALA A 40 2.15 2.25 -7.05
CA ALA A 40 2.17 2.15 -5.62
C ALA A 40 3.63 1.96 -5.21
N VAL A 41 4.20 2.98 -4.55
CA VAL A 41 5.44 2.84 -3.80
C VAL A 41 5.13 1.93 -2.61
N PHE A 42 5.10 0.63 -2.87
CA PHE A 42 4.94 -0.42 -1.87
C PHE A 42 6.19 -0.40 -1.00
N THR A 43 6.10 0.30 0.13
CA THR A 43 7.06 0.01 1.19
C THR A 43 6.87 -1.46 1.59
N PRO A 44 7.95 -2.21 1.84
CA PRO A 44 7.86 -3.66 2.06
C PRO A 44 6.92 -4.03 3.21
N VAL A 45 6.75 -3.15 4.20
CA VAL A 45 5.79 -3.34 5.30
C VAL A 45 4.34 -3.26 4.81
N LEU A 46 3.98 -2.26 3.99
CA LEU A 46 2.62 -2.11 3.45
C LEU A 46 2.25 -3.25 2.49
N ALA A 47 3.23 -3.77 1.73
CA ALA A 47 3.02 -4.92 0.86
C ALA A 47 2.63 -6.18 1.65
N LEU A 48 3.23 -6.37 2.83
CA LEU A 48 2.98 -7.53 3.69
C LEU A 48 1.60 -7.48 4.36
N ASP A 49 1.15 -6.31 4.80
CA ASP A 49 -0.18 -6.15 5.39
C ASP A 49 -1.29 -6.31 4.34
N LEU A 50 -1.13 -5.70 3.16
CA LEU A 50 -2.07 -5.89 2.06
C LEU A 50 -2.14 -7.36 1.62
N ALA A 51 -0.99 -8.04 1.53
CA ALA A 51 -0.94 -9.45 1.18
C ALA A 51 -1.68 -10.31 2.23
N ALA A 52 -1.46 -10.07 3.52
CA ALA A 52 -2.17 -10.76 4.59
C ALA A 52 -3.69 -10.52 4.51
N GLU A 53 -4.13 -9.30 4.25
CA GLU A 53 -5.55 -8.96 4.05
C GLU A 53 -6.17 -9.71 2.87
N ILE A 54 -5.48 -9.74 1.72
CA ILE A 54 -5.95 -10.43 0.52
C ILE A 54 -6.07 -11.94 0.76
N LEU A 55 -5.07 -12.52 1.42
CA LEU A 55 -5.05 -13.94 1.76
C LEU A 55 -6.17 -14.28 2.75
N ALA A 56 -6.32 -13.51 3.83
CA ALA A 56 -7.37 -13.72 4.82
C ALA A 56 -8.77 -13.53 4.22
N GLY A 57 -8.96 -12.56 3.33
CA GLY A 57 -10.22 -12.33 2.64
C GLY A 57 -10.58 -13.42 1.61
N THR A 58 -9.58 -14.08 1.02
CA THR A 58 -9.79 -15.10 -0.03
C THR A 58 -9.83 -16.52 0.53
N LEU A 59 -8.92 -16.87 1.44
CA LEU A 59 -8.73 -18.22 1.97
C LEU A 59 -9.25 -18.37 3.41
N GLY A 60 -9.49 -17.25 4.10
CA GLY A 60 -9.83 -17.22 5.52
C GLY A 60 -8.60 -17.08 6.42
N ALA A 61 -8.85 -16.91 7.73
CA ALA A 61 -7.79 -16.77 8.73
C ALA A 61 -7.07 -18.08 9.05
N LEU A 62 -7.68 -19.24 8.75
CA LEU A 62 -7.08 -20.57 8.94
C LEU A 62 -7.31 -21.42 7.70
N ILE A 63 -6.23 -21.98 7.17
CA ILE A 63 -6.25 -22.89 6.02
C ILE A 63 -5.87 -24.29 6.50
N ASP A 64 -6.79 -25.26 6.37
CA ASP A 64 -6.51 -26.67 6.61
C ASP A 64 -5.75 -27.27 5.42
N ALA A 65 -4.45 -26.96 5.36
CA ALA A 65 -3.54 -27.44 4.34
C ALA A 65 -2.15 -27.71 4.93
N ASP A 66 -1.47 -28.71 4.37
CA ASP A 66 -0.07 -28.97 4.69
C ASP A 66 0.84 -27.81 4.24
N TYR A 67 2.06 -27.74 4.78
CA TYR A 67 3.02 -26.66 4.52
C TYR A 67 3.17 -26.31 3.04
N VAL A 68 3.47 -27.31 2.21
CA VAL A 68 3.69 -27.15 0.76
C VAL A 68 2.41 -26.69 0.04
N GLN A 69 1.27 -27.28 0.40
CA GLN A 69 -0.01 -26.98 -0.23
C GLN A 69 -0.52 -25.58 0.17
N GLY A 70 -0.32 -25.17 1.43
CA GLY A 70 -0.63 -23.83 1.91
C GLY A 70 0.19 -22.76 1.20
N LYS A 71 1.52 -22.93 1.11
CA LYS A 71 2.39 -22.00 0.37
C LYS A 71 1.98 -21.85 -1.09
N THR A 72 1.69 -22.98 -1.75
CA THR A 72 1.23 -22.98 -3.15
C THR A 72 -0.06 -22.16 -3.31
N GLN A 73 -1.05 -22.40 -2.44
CA GLN A 73 -2.32 -21.66 -2.46
C GLN A 73 -2.13 -20.17 -2.19
N PHE A 74 -1.30 -19.79 -1.22
CA PHE A 74 -1.01 -18.39 -0.94
C PHE A 74 -0.39 -17.68 -2.15
N ARG A 75 0.63 -18.30 -2.75
CA ARG A 75 1.28 -17.78 -3.96
C ARG A 75 0.27 -17.62 -5.10
N ASP A 76 -0.53 -18.63 -5.38
CA ASP A 76 -1.52 -18.60 -6.47
C ASP A 76 -2.56 -17.50 -6.26
N VAL A 77 -3.01 -17.28 -5.01
CA VAL A 77 -3.91 -16.18 -4.68
C VAL A 77 -3.25 -14.83 -4.91
N LEU A 78 -2.00 -14.63 -4.47
CA LEU A 78 -1.29 -13.37 -4.66
C LEU A 78 -1.07 -13.08 -6.15
N CYS A 79 -0.59 -14.05 -6.92
CA CYS A 79 -0.46 -13.91 -8.38
C CYS A 79 -1.79 -13.49 -9.03
N GLY A 80 -2.91 -14.10 -8.63
CA GLY A 80 -4.22 -13.79 -9.19
C GLY A 80 -4.85 -12.47 -8.72
N ARG A 81 -4.35 -11.87 -7.62
CA ARG A 81 -4.97 -10.70 -6.98
C ARG A 81 -4.20 -9.40 -7.14
N ILE A 82 -2.87 -9.47 -7.15
CA ILE A 82 -2.00 -8.30 -7.22
C ILE A 82 -1.11 -8.28 -8.48
N ASP A 83 -1.41 -9.14 -9.46
CA ASP A 83 -0.74 -9.21 -10.78
C ASP A 83 0.80 -9.26 -10.69
N ILE A 84 1.33 -9.96 -9.68
CA ILE A 84 2.76 -10.16 -9.49
C ILE A 84 3.21 -11.51 -10.06
N SER A 85 4.49 -11.62 -10.40
CA SER A 85 5.06 -12.88 -10.88
C SER A 85 5.04 -13.96 -9.80
N GLN A 86 5.17 -15.24 -10.22
CA GLN A 86 5.23 -16.37 -9.29
C GLN A 86 6.42 -16.27 -8.32
N LEU A 87 7.54 -15.71 -8.78
CA LEU A 87 8.74 -15.51 -7.96
C LEU A 87 8.49 -14.44 -6.89
N GLU A 88 7.93 -13.29 -7.28
CA GLU A 88 7.60 -12.22 -6.34
C GLU A 88 6.57 -12.67 -5.30
N ALA A 89 5.57 -13.46 -5.72
CA ALA A 89 4.59 -14.02 -4.80
C ALA A 89 5.21 -15.02 -3.83
N GLU A 90 6.19 -15.82 -4.26
CA GLU A 90 6.92 -16.74 -3.39
C GLU A 90 7.78 -15.98 -2.37
N GLU A 91 8.54 -14.97 -2.82
CA GLU A 91 9.33 -14.12 -1.93
C GLU A 91 8.45 -13.38 -0.92
N LEU A 92 7.28 -12.90 -1.35
CA LEU A 92 6.32 -12.23 -0.48
C LEU A 92 5.72 -13.18 0.56
N VAL A 93 5.42 -14.42 0.18
CA VAL A 93 4.97 -15.47 1.12
C VAL A 93 6.07 -15.79 2.13
N ASP A 94 7.32 -15.90 1.70
CA ASP A 94 8.45 -16.13 2.58
C ASP A 94 8.70 -14.95 3.53
N ASP A 95 8.54 -13.71 3.06
CA ASP A 95 8.64 -12.52 3.91
C ASP A 95 7.46 -12.38 4.88
N MET A 96 6.25 -12.82 4.51
CA MET A 96 5.13 -12.92 5.44
C MET A 96 5.37 -13.95 6.53
N GLU A 97 5.95 -15.11 6.20
CA GLU A 97 6.34 -16.13 7.18
C GLU A 97 7.43 -15.60 8.10
N ARG A 98 8.47 -14.97 7.54
CA ARG A 98 9.58 -14.38 8.28
C ARG A 98 9.13 -13.24 9.20
N SER A 99 8.16 -12.44 8.77
CA SER A 99 7.60 -11.35 9.57
C SER A 99 6.52 -11.78 10.56
N GLY A 100 6.10 -13.06 10.52
CA GLY A 100 5.10 -13.63 11.42
C GLY A 100 3.65 -13.33 11.03
N ARG A 101 3.38 -12.79 9.84
CA ARG A 101 2.01 -12.56 9.34
C ARG A 101 1.32 -13.84 8.89
N ILE A 102 2.09 -14.87 8.54
CA ILE A 102 1.57 -16.22 8.36
C ILE A 102 2.36 -17.18 9.25
N ARG A 103 1.65 -18.09 9.91
CA ARG A 103 2.28 -19.12 10.76
C ARG A 103 1.69 -20.49 10.48
N PHE A 104 2.53 -21.51 10.60
CA PHE A 104 2.06 -22.89 10.59
C PHE A 104 1.43 -23.24 11.95
N VAL A 105 0.26 -23.85 11.91
CA VAL A 105 -0.47 -24.34 13.09
C VAL A 105 -0.24 -25.84 13.20
N GLY A 106 0.30 -26.25 14.35
CA GLY A 106 0.61 -27.63 14.66
C GLY A 106 -0.64 -28.45 14.99
N ALA A 107 -0.50 -29.77 14.94
CA ALA A 107 -1.59 -30.73 15.11
C ALA A 107 -2.38 -30.62 16.43
N GLU A 108 -1.86 -29.90 17.43
CA GLU A 108 -2.46 -29.71 18.76
C GLU A 108 -3.53 -28.60 18.77
N GLU A 109 -3.38 -27.58 17.92
CA GLU A 109 -4.30 -26.44 17.77
C GLU A 109 -5.19 -26.57 16.51
N GLY A 110 -4.84 -27.50 15.62
CA GLY A 110 -5.44 -27.71 14.30
C GLY A 110 -4.34 -27.69 13.24
N ARG A 111 -4.31 -28.68 12.33
CA ARG A 111 -3.35 -28.64 11.22
C ARG A 111 -3.70 -27.47 10.31
N GLY A 112 -2.72 -26.67 9.92
CA GLY A 112 -2.96 -25.65 8.90
C GLY A 112 -2.05 -24.45 8.93
N TRP A 113 -2.47 -23.38 8.27
CA TRP A 113 -1.81 -22.08 8.29
C TRP A 113 -2.74 -21.02 8.85
N HIS A 114 -2.24 -20.19 9.75
CA HIS A 114 -2.96 -19.02 10.25
C HIS A 114 -2.43 -17.75 9.59
N VAL A 115 -3.34 -16.90 9.10
CA VAL A 115 -3.02 -15.59 8.52
C VAL A 115 -3.40 -14.50 9.53
N GLU A 116 -2.40 -13.81 10.05
CA GLU A 116 -2.57 -12.64 10.92
C GLU A 116 -2.72 -11.40 10.05
N VAL A 117 -3.96 -10.89 9.98
CA VAL A 117 -4.22 -9.56 9.44
C VAL A 117 -3.82 -8.55 10.51
N GLY A 118 -2.95 -7.61 10.14
CA GLY A 118 -2.46 -6.56 11.04
C GLY A 118 -3.61 -5.88 11.76
N VAL A 119 -3.84 -6.25 13.02
CA VAL A 119 -4.56 -5.41 13.96
C VAL A 119 -3.63 -4.23 14.19
N GLY A 120 -3.98 -3.11 13.57
CA GLY A 120 -3.26 -1.85 13.72
C GLY A 120 -2.84 -1.61 15.16
N ALA A 121 -1.62 -1.08 15.28
CA ALA A 121 -1.03 -0.52 16.48
C ALA A 121 -2.06 -0.16 17.56
N ARG A 122 -1.95 -0.77 18.73
CA ARG A 122 -2.57 -0.29 19.97
C ARG A 122 -1.48 0.27 20.87
#